data_AF-A0A061R169-F1
#
_entry.id   AF-A0A061R169-F1
#
_cell.length_a   1.000
_cell.length_b   1.000
_cell.length_c   1.000
_cell.angle_alpha   90.00
_cell.angle_beta   90.00
_cell.angle_gamma   90.00
#
_symmetry.space_group_name_H-M   'P 1'
#
loop_
_entity.id
_entity.type
_entity.pdbx_description
1 polymer ?
#
loop_
_entity_poly.entity_id
_entity_poly.type
_entity_poly.pdbx_seq_one_letter_code
_entity_poly.pdbx_strand_id
1 'polypeptide(L)'
;MASSGCDYGETTRTGFRELEKRYQLKREQIFRKRNGRQYGAGHRTCPTDFSDVLDLSLLELPDGESRASIDFSSSCPPTGLEDNRNNIPPSMKTAALLAAQHHVFSHTLPQFPGPVFSFRKLPGLYVFLRAVPPGLQGELLDCCLNWFPEPPSHSNHSARHGHLPGLWEAALRDLHLRQSERRVETTGTCGADKPRGLSNSVAWEPGVCYGCGCR
;
A
#
# COMPACT_ATOMS: atom_id res chain seq x y z
N MET A 1 48.94 -10.49 9.57
CA MET A 1 47.57 -10.31 10.08
C MET A 1 46.70 -9.86 8.92
N ALA A 2 45.97 -10.79 8.30
CA ALA A 2 45.12 -10.51 7.16
C ALA A 2 43.74 -10.10 7.66
N SER A 3 43.39 -8.83 7.51
CA SER A 3 42.04 -8.32 7.68
C SER A 3 41.20 -8.84 6.53
N SER A 4 40.54 -9.99 6.74
CA SER A 4 39.49 -10.51 5.85
C SER A 4 38.30 -9.56 5.97
N GLY A 5 38.34 -8.47 5.21
CA GLY A 5 37.18 -7.65 4.94
C GLY A 5 36.21 -8.51 4.14
N CYS A 6 35.18 -9.00 4.81
CA CYS A 6 33.97 -9.48 4.16
C CYS A 6 33.34 -8.28 3.47
N ASP A 7 33.81 -8.03 2.25
CA ASP A 7 33.18 -7.18 1.26
C ASP A 7 31.80 -7.80 1.01
N TYR A 8 30.80 -7.32 1.76
CA TYR A 8 29.40 -7.60 1.49
C TYR A 8 29.12 -6.95 0.15
N GLY A 9 29.37 -7.71 -0.92
CA GLY A 9 29.26 -7.29 -2.30
C GLY A 9 28.05 -6.40 -2.43
N GLU A 10 28.32 -5.13 -2.70
CA GLU A 10 27.33 -4.09 -2.88
C GLU A 10 26.44 -4.55 -4.03
N THR A 11 25.39 -5.32 -3.72
CA THR A 11 24.47 -5.83 -4.74
C THR A 11 23.94 -4.60 -5.43
N THR A 12 24.39 -4.40 -6.67
CA THR A 12 24.13 -3.19 -7.45
C THR A 12 22.65 -2.92 -7.32
N ARG A 13 22.28 -1.83 -6.64
CA ARG A 13 20.87 -1.53 -6.41
C ARG A 13 20.24 -1.40 -7.78
N THR A 14 19.28 -2.27 -8.07
CA THR A 14 18.51 -2.15 -9.30
C THR A 14 17.77 -0.81 -9.26
N GLY A 15 17.58 -0.16 -10.41
CA GLY A 15 16.82 1.11 -10.46
C GLY A 15 15.44 0.99 -9.80
N PHE A 16 14.83 -0.20 -9.85
CA PHE A 16 13.58 -0.52 -9.13
C PHE A 16 13.72 -0.36 -7.61
N ARG A 17 14.76 -0.92 -6.99
CA ARG A 17 14.97 -0.82 -5.53
C ARG A 17 15.23 0.61 -5.07
N GLU A 18 15.86 1.43 -5.90
CA GLU A 18 16.07 2.85 -5.60
C GLU A 18 14.77 3.64 -5.64
N LEU A 19 13.94 3.40 -6.65
CA LEU A 19 12.61 4.01 -6.77
C LEU A 19 11.68 3.55 -5.64
N GLU A 20 11.63 2.24 -5.35
CA GLU A 20 10.84 1.70 -4.23
C GLU A 20 11.22 2.38 -2.90
N LYS A 21 12.52 2.48 -2.60
CA LYS A 21 13.01 3.19 -1.41
C LYS A 21 12.74 4.69 -1.40
N ARG A 22 12.64 5.31 -2.58
CA ARG A 22 12.31 6.74 -2.71
C ARG A 22 10.86 6.98 -2.26
N TYR A 23 9.93 6.14 -2.68
CA TYR A 23 8.49 6.32 -2.39
C TYR A 23 8.00 5.66 -1.10
N GLN A 24 8.81 4.80 -0.48
CA GLN A 24 8.47 4.21 0.81
C GLN A 24 8.34 5.31 1.88
N LEU A 25 7.27 5.23 2.70
CA LEU A 25 7.03 6.18 3.78
C LEU A 25 8.20 6.16 4.78
N LYS A 26 8.90 7.28 4.93
CA LYS A 26 10.04 7.41 5.86
C LYS A 26 9.56 7.89 7.21
N ARG A 27 9.81 7.08 8.24
CA ARG A 27 9.59 7.45 9.64
C ARG A 27 10.93 7.54 10.34
N GLU A 28 11.26 8.72 10.85
CA GLU A 28 12.47 8.97 11.63
C GLU A 28 12.14 8.89 13.11
N GLN A 29 12.89 8.07 13.86
CA GLN A 29 12.76 8.04 15.31
C GLN A 29 13.42 9.29 15.90
N ILE A 30 12.64 10.08 16.65
CA ILE A 30 13.16 11.25 17.36
C ILE A 30 13.76 10.76 18.66
N PHE A 31 15.05 11.01 18.87
CA PHE A 31 15.72 10.75 20.15
C PHE A 31 15.84 12.04 20.96
N ARG A 32 15.54 11.95 22.26
CA ARG A 32 15.84 13.01 23.24
C ARG A 32 16.87 12.51 24.22
N LYS A 33 17.74 13.40 24.71
CA LYS A 33 18.75 13.08 25.72
C LYS A 33 18.33 13.65 27.07
N ARG A 34 18.27 12.82 28.11
CA ARG A 34 18.02 13.22 29.51
C ARG A 34 19.04 12.53 30.40
N ASN A 35 19.74 13.29 31.24
CA ASN A 35 20.76 12.77 32.17
C ASN A 35 21.80 11.87 31.49
N GLY A 36 22.30 12.27 30.31
CA GLY A 36 23.29 11.49 29.56
C GLY A 36 22.74 10.30 28.77
N ARG A 37 21.48 9.87 29.00
CA ARG A 37 20.86 8.73 28.31
C ARG A 37 19.93 9.19 27.18
N GLN A 38 19.99 8.52 26.03
CA GLN A 38 19.08 8.74 24.90
C GLN A 38 17.82 7.89 25.08
N TYR A 39 16.66 8.50 24.84
CA TYR A 39 15.36 7.84 24.87
C TYR A 39 14.56 8.21 23.62
N GLY A 40 13.75 7.28 23.13
CA GLY A 40 12.82 7.54 22.03
C GLY A 40 11.73 8.51 22.48
N ALA A 41 11.61 9.64 21.81
CA ALA A 41 10.62 10.69 22.08
C ALA A 41 9.43 10.68 21.11
N GLY A 42 9.47 9.81 20.10
CA GLY A 42 8.41 9.65 19.11
C GLY A 42 8.97 9.34 17.74
N HIS A 43 8.11 9.44 16.73
CA HIS A 43 8.47 9.31 15.33
C HIS A 43 8.03 10.54 14.56
N ARG A 44 8.85 10.98 13.61
CA ARG A 44 8.50 12.00 12.63
C ARG A 44 8.29 11.30 11.29
N THR A 45 7.15 11.54 10.66
CA THR A 45 6.94 11.14 9.27
C THR A 45 7.53 12.22 8.37
N CYS A 46 8.48 11.85 7.52
CA CYS A 46 9.05 12.76 6.53
C CYS A 46 8.16 12.78 5.29
N PRO A 47 7.93 13.96 4.67
CA PRO A 47 7.17 14.04 3.44
C PRO A 47 7.88 13.26 2.33
N THR A 48 7.10 12.48 1.57
CA THR A 48 7.58 11.79 0.37
C THR A 48 7.27 12.67 -0.85
N ASP A 49 8.24 12.85 -1.73
CA ASP A 49 8.03 13.55 -3.00
C ASP A 49 7.29 12.64 -3.99
N PHE A 50 6.20 13.14 -4.57
CA PHE A 50 5.37 12.46 -5.56
C PHE A 50 5.33 13.22 -6.89
N SER A 51 6.22 14.20 -7.10
CA SER A 51 6.23 15.04 -8.30
C SER A 51 6.46 14.27 -9.60
N ASP A 52 7.13 13.12 -9.52
CA ASP A 52 7.38 12.19 -10.63
C ASP A 52 6.38 11.01 -10.68
N VAL A 53 5.37 11.00 -9.80
CA VAL A 53 4.29 10.00 -9.84
C VAL A 53 3.20 10.46 -10.80
N LEU A 54 2.88 9.60 -11.76
CA LEU A 54 1.82 9.84 -12.73
C LEU A 54 0.44 9.61 -12.09
N ASP A 55 -0.30 10.68 -11.86
CA ASP A 55 -1.71 10.62 -11.49
C ASP A 55 -2.61 10.67 -12.73
N LEU A 56 -3.16 9.50 -13.09
CA LEU A 56 -4.04 9.36 -14.26
C LEU A 56 -5.40 10.03 -14.07
N SER A 57 -5.82 10.27 -12.81
CA SER A 57 -7.11 10.93 -12.55
C SER A 57 -7.10 12.39 -12.98
N LEU A 58 -5.93 13.04 -13.01
CA LEU A 58 -5.75 14.40 -13.48
C LEU A 58 -5.78 14.53 -15.01
N LEU A 59 -5.74 13.39 -15.73
CA LEU A 59 -5.86 13.34 -17.18
C LEU A 59 -7.33 13.25 -17.63
N GLU A 60 -8.27 13.03 -16.70
CA GLU A 60 -9.70 13.14 -16.97
C GLU A 60 -10.05 14.63 -17.18
N LEU A 61 -10.34 15.01 -18.43
CA LEU A 61 -10.93 16.31 -18.70
C LEU A 61 -12.42 16.28 -18.33
N PRO A 62 -12.95 17.35 -17.71
CA PRO A 62 -14.30 17.35 -17.13
C PRO A 62 -15.46 17.21 -18.12
N ASP A 63 -15.24 17.35 -19.44
CA ASP A 63 -16.34 17.56 -20.40
C ASP A 63 -16.50 16.46 -21.46
N GLY A 64 -15.95 15.26 -21.26
CA GLY A 64 -16.15 14.14 -22.23
C GLY A 64 -15.51 14.35 -23.60
N GLU A 65 -14.86 15.50 -23.84
CA GLU A 65 -13.93 15.69 -24.95
C GLU A 65 -12.61 15.00 -24.62
N SER A 66 -12.52 13.74 -25.04
CA SER A 66 -11.28 12.97 -25.07
C SER A 66 -10.29 13.67 -26.02
N ARG A 67 -9.53 14.67 -25.54
CA ARG A 67 -8.35 15.17 -26.26
C ARG A 67 -7.26 14.11 -26.15
N ALA A 68 -7.32 13.10 -27.00
CA ALA A 68 -6.20 12.39 -27.60
C ALA A 68 -6.57 10.97 -28.06
N SER A 69 -7.24 10.84 -29.20
CA SER A 69 -6.56 10.05 -30.24
C SER A 69 -5.46 10.97 -30.79
N ILE A 70 -4.32 11.05 -30.10
CA ILE A 70 -3.11 11.54 -30.78
C ILE A 70 -2.72 10.40 -31.71
N ASP A 71 -3.33 10.39 -32.89
CA ASP A 71 -2.87 9.59 -34.01
C ASP A 71 -1.46 10.09 -34.36
N PHE A 72 -0.46 9.39 -33.84
CA PHE A 72 0.95 9.61 -34.17
C PHE A 72 1.32 9.08 -35.57
N SER A 73 0.32 8.90 -36.46
CA SER A 73 0.53 8.50 -37.85
C SER A 73 0.83 9.68 -38.78
N SER A 74 0.68 10.94 -38.36
CA SER A 74 1.09 12.08 -39.19
C SER A 74 2.41 12.67 -38.73
N SER A 75 3.45 12.43 -39.53
CA SER A 75 4.67 13.21 -39.56
C SER A 75 4.37 14.69 -39.79
N CYS A 76 4.45 15.54 -38.76
CA CYS A 76 4.82 16.96 -38.86
C CYS A 76 4.79 17.62 -37.46
N PRO A 77 5.79 18.43 -37.08
CA PRO A 77 5.69 19.29 -35.91
C PRO A 77 4.90 20.57 -36.26
N PRO A 78 3.84 20.93 -35.52
CA PRO A 78 3.25 22.26 -35.65
C PRO A 78 4.10 23.27 -34.89
N THR A 79 4.96 23.98 -35.61
CA THR A 79 5.53 25.26 -35.19
C THR A 79 4.43 26.32 -35.25
N GLY A 80 3.96 26.78 -34.09
CA GLY A 80 3.13 27.99 -34.00
C GLY A 80 1.83 27.80 -33.22
N LEU A 81 1.92 27.75 -31.89
CA LEU A 81 0.81 28.12 -31.01
C LEU A 81 1.40 28.66 -29.70
N GLU A 82 1.88 29.89 -29.78
CA GLU A 82 2.14 30.70 -28.59
C GLU A 82 0.83 31.35 -28.13
N ASP A 83 0.75 31.61 -26.81
CA ASP A 83 -0.20 32.50 -26.15
C ASP A 83 -1.61 32.00 -25.81
N ASN A 84 -1.69 31.00 -24.91
CA ASN A 84 -2.63 31.08 -23.76
C ASN A 84 -2.30 30.08 -22.62
N ARG A 85 -1.08 30.12 -22.04
CA ARG A 85 -0.57 29.12 -21.06
C ARG A 85 -0.64 29.53 -19.58
N ASN A 86 -1.26 30.65 -19.24
CA ASN A 86 -1.08 31.28 -17.92
C ASN A 86 -2.10 30.87 -16.83
N ASN A 87 -3.13 30.08 -17.14
CA ASN A 87 -4.15 29.69 -16.15
C ASN A 87 -4.21 28.18 -15.82
N ILE A 88 -3.27 27.36 -16.29
CA ILE A 88 -3.24 25.94 -15.92
C ILE A 88 -2.47 25.80 -14.60
N PRO A 89 -3.07 25.25 -13.53
CA PRO A 89 -2.40 25.04 -12.25
C PRO A 89 -1.14 24.18 -12.44
N PRO A 90 -0.07 24.44 -11.67
CA PRO A 90 1.22 23.79 -11.86
C PRO A 90 1.14 22.26 -11.77
N SER A 91 0.21 21.70 -10.98
CA SER A 91 -0.01 20.25 -10.86
C SER A 91 -0.47 19.58 -12.16
N MET A 92 -1.34 20.22 -12.95
CA MET A 92 -1.85 19.65 -14.21
C MET A 92 -0.82 19.71 -15.34
N LYS A 93 0.08 20.72 -15.33
CA LYS A 93 1.19 20.80 -16.28
C LYS A 93 2.14 19.61 -16.12
N THR A 94 2.40 19.18 -14.89
CA THR A 94 3.28 18.04 -14.61
C THR A 94 2.67 16.72 -15.07
N ALA A 95 1.39 16.46 -14.76
CA ALA A 95 0.73 15.20 -15.15
C ALA A 95 0.66 15.02 -16.67
N ALA A 96 0.28 16.07 -17.42
CA ALA A 96 0.24 16.01 -18.88
C ALA A 96 1.63 15.83 -19.51
N LEU A 97 2.66 16.48 -18.94
CA LEU A 97 4.04 16.39 -19.42
C LEU A 97 4.63 15.00 -19.13
N LEU A 98 4.35 14.43 -17.96
CA LEU A 98 4.70 13.05 -17.62
C LEU A 98 3.95 12.07 -18.53
N ALA A 99 2.65 12.25 -18.75
CA ALA A 99 1.88 11.40 -19.66
C ALA A 99 2.46 11.40 -21.08
N ALA A 100 2.85 12.58 -21.58
CA ALA A 100 3.53 12.71 -22.87
C ALA A 100 4.90 12.01 -22.88
N GLN A 101 5.70 12.18 -21.84
CA GLN A 101 7.02 11.53 -21.69
C GLN A 101 6.90 10.00 -21.62
N HIS A 102 5.85 9.49 -20.97
CA HIS A 102 5.60 8.06 -20.79
C HIS A 102 4.78 7.44 -21.91
N HIS A 103 4.37 8.22 -22.92
CA HIS A 103 3.52 7.80 -24.03
C HIS A 103 2.28 7.02 -23.54
N VAL A 104 1.50 7.70 -22.70
CA VAL A 104 0.24 7.19 -22.17
C VAL A 104 -0.87 7.46 -23.18
N PHE A 105 -1.70 6.46 -23.46
CA PHE A 105 -2.84 6.56 -24.36
C PHE A 105 -4.13 6.42 -23.56
N SER A 106 -5.12 7.25 -23.87
CA SER A 106 -6.47 7.16 -23.30
C SER A 106 -7.42 6.51 -24.31
N HIS A 107 -8.23 5.57 -23.84
CA HIS A 107 -9.21 4.83 -24.63
C HIS A 107 -10.58 5.00 -23.99
N THR A 108 -11.61 5.08 -24.82
CA THR A 108 -13.02 5.04 -24.41
C THR A 108 -13.61 3.72 -24.87
N LEU A 109 -14.22 2.96 -23.96
CA LEU A 109 -14.82 1.67 -24.28
C LEU A 109 -16.35 1.76 -24.18
N PRO A 110 -17.12 1.20 -25.14
CA PRO A 110 -18.59 1.35 -25.16
C PRO A 110 -19.32 0.83 -23.92
N GLN A 111 -18.75 -0.15 -23.22
CA GLN A 111 -19.36 -0.81 -22.05
C GLN A 111 -18.80 -0.30 -20.72
N PHE A 112 -17.93 0.70 -20.75
CA PHE A 112 -17.21 1.16 -19.59
C PHE A 112 -17.31 2.69 -19.46
N PRO A 113 -17.88 3.21 -18.37
CA PRO A 113 -18.13 4.66 -18.24
C PRO A 113 -16.86 5.49 -17.97
N GLY A 114 -15.76 4.85 -17.55
CA GLY A 114 -14.50 5.54 -17.23
C GLY A 114 -13.49 5.57 -18.39
N PRO A 115 -12.42 6.35 -18.26
CA PRO A 115 -11.29 6.25 -19.17
C PRO A 115 -10.49 4.96 -18.91
N VAL A 116 -9.87 4.43 -19.96
CA VAL A 116 -8.93 3.32 -19.88
C VAL A 116 -7.59 3.78 -20.42
N PHE A 117 -6.53 3.62 -19.63
CA PHE A 117 -5.19 4.04 -20.02
C PHE A 117 -4.32 2.85 -20.41
N SER A 118 -3.52 3.01 -21.46
CA SER A 118 -2.46 2.07 -21.83
C SER A 118 -1.11 2.77 -22.01
N PHE A 119 -0.02 2.00 -21.99
CA PHE A 119 1.34 2.54 -21.93
C PHE A 119 2.20 1.96 -23.07
N ARG A 120 2.84 2.82 -23.87
CA ARG A 120 3.68 2.38 -25.01
C ARG A 120 4.78 1.40 -24.61
N LYS A 121 5.45 1.68 -23.48
CA LYS A 121 6.59 0.88 -23.00
C LYS A 121 6.17 -0.39 -22.25
N LEU A 122 4.87 -0.54 -21.94
CA LEU A 122 4.32 -1.66 -21.16
C LEU A 122 3.12 -2.24 -21.91
N PRO A 123 3.33 -2.90 -23.06
CA PRO A 123 2.23 -3.54 -23.79
C PRO A 123 1.55 -4.59 -22.92
N GLY A 124 0.21 -4.61 -22.93
CA GLY A 124 -0.61 -5.51 -22.11
C GLY A 124 -1.04 -4.93 -20.75
N LEU A 125 -0.45 -3.81 -20.31
CA LEU A 125 -0.92 -3.11 -19.11
C LEU A 125 -2.04 -2.13 -19.46
N TYR A 126 -3.19 -2.31 -18.81
CA TYR A 126 -4.34 -1.41 -18.89
C TYR A 126 -4.74 -0.95 -17.49
N VAL A 127 -5.04 0.33 -17.34
CA VAL A 127 -5.51 0.91 -16.08
C VAL A 127 -6.90 1.50 -16.31
N PHE A 128 -7.89 0.96 -15.59
CA PHE A 128 -9.28 1.38 -15.67
C PHE A 128 -9.57 2.27 -14.46
N LEU A 129 -9.82 3.56 -14.70
CA LEU A 129 -10.24 4.44 -13.61
C LEU A 129 -11.73 4.25 -13.36
N ARG A 130 -12.10 4.25 -12.07
CA ARG A 130 -13.49 4.10 -11.61
C ARG A 130 -14.19 2.86 -12.17
N ALA A 131 -13.46 1.75 -12.23
CA ALA A 131 -13.99 0.53 -12.82
C ALA A 131 -15.16 -0.09 -12.08
N VAL A 132 -15.25 0.22 -10.79
CA VAL A 132 -16.32 -0.22 -9.91
C VAL A 132 -17.22 1.00 -9.64
N PRO A 133 -18.53 0.91 -9.91
CA PRO A 133 -19.48 1.95 -9.54
C PRO A 133 -19.45 2.25 -8.03
N PRO A 134 -19.65 3.51 -7.58
CA PRO A 134 -19.55 3.85 -6.15
C PRO A 134 -20.43 3.01 -5.21
N GLY A 135 -21.65 2.64 -5.63
CA GLY A 135 -22.51 1.75 -4.84
C GLY A 135 -21.89 0.38 -4.60
N LEU A 136 -21.28 -0.21 -5.63
CA LEU A 136 -20.62 -1.50 -5.55
C LEU A 136 -19.27 -1.43 -4.82
N GLN A 137 -18.60 -0.27 -4.80
CA GLN A 137 -17.36 -0.10 -4.02
C GLN A 137 -17.62 -0.32 -2.53
N GLY A 138 -18.71 0.23 -2.00
CA GLY A 138 -19.10 0.05 -0.60
C GLY A 138 -19.42 -1.42 -0.28
N GLU A 139 -20.20 -2.09 -1.14
CA GLU A 139 -20.52 -3.52 -0.98
C GLU A 139 -19.27 -4.41 -1.02
N LEU A 140 -18.35 -4.16 -1.95
CA LEU A 140 -17.10 -4.91 -2.03
C LEU A 140 -16.21 -4.67 -0.81
N LEU A 141 -16.14 -3.43 -0.32
CA LEU A 141 -15.40 -3.12 0.91
C LEU A 141 -16.01 -3.84 2.12
N ASP A 142 -17.34 -3.84 2.24
CA ASP A 142 -18.06 -4.56 3.29
C ASP A 142 -17.74 -6.07 3.22
N CYS A 143 -17.80 -6.67 2.03
CA CYS A 143 -17.44 -8.07 1.83
C CYS A 143 -15.96 -8.34 2.17
N CYS A 144 -15.04 -7.44 1.81
CA CYS A 144 -13.61 -7.59 2.10
C CYS A 144 -13.29 -7.54 3.60
N LEU A 145 -14.08 -6.81 4.38
CA LEU A 145 -13.87 -6.67 5.82
C LEU A 145 -14.63 -7.72 6.62
N ASN A 146 -15.84 -8.08 6.19
CA ASN A 146 -16.76 -8.89 6.97
C ASN A 146 -16.84 -10.35 6.51
N TRP A 147 -16.66 -10.62 5.22
CA TRP A 147 -16.96 -11.94 4.65
C TRP A 147 -15.72 -12.68 4.15
N PHE A 148 -14.88 -12.04 3.33
CA PHE A 148 -13.69 -12.68 2.77
C PHE A 148 -12.67 -13.15 3.81
N PRO A 149 -12.49 -12.46 4.97
CA PRO A 149 -11.59 -12.95 6.01
C PRO A 149 -12.16 -14.13 6.80
N GLU A 150 -13.46 -14.37 6.74
CA GLU A 150 -14.14 -15.40 7.53
C GLU A 150 -13.85 -16.82 6.98
N PRO A 151 -13.82 -17.84 7.85
CA PRO A 151 -13.71 -19.24 7.41
C PRO A 151 -14.82 -19.60 6.40
N PRO A 152 -14.54 -20.39 5.35
CA PRO A 152 -13.36 -21.24 5.16
C PRO A 152 -12.17 -20.56 4.47
N SER A 153 -12.23 -19.25 4.20
CA SER A 153 -11.12 -18.55 3.57
C SER A 153 -9.85 -18.60 4.44
N HIS A 154 -8.70 -18.74 3.79
CA HIS A 154 -7.41 -18.71 4.46
C HIS A 154 -6.82 -17.29 4.42
N SER A 155 -6.42 -16.78 5.59
CA SER A 155 -5.68 -15.53 5.73
C SER A 155 -4.29 -15.77 6.32
N ASN A 156 -3.47 -14.73 6.35
CA ASN A 156 -2.19 -14.73 7.09
C ASN A 156 -2.38 -15.08 8.59
N HIS A 157 -3.55 -14.80 9.18
CA HIS A 157 -3.88 -15.20 10.54
C HIS A 157 -4.14 -16.70 10.67
N SER A 158 -4.76 -17.34 9.66
CA SER A 158 -5.07 -18.77 9.68
C SER A 158 -3.84 -19.66 9.83
N ALA A 159 -2.72 -19.26 9.24
CA ALA A 159 -1.47 -20.02 9.32
C ALA A 159 -0.90 -20.12 10.75
N ARG A 160 -1.11 -19.09 11.58
CA ARG A 160 -0.57 -19.02 12.95
C ARG A 160 -1.58 -19.43 14.02
N HIS A 161 -2.86 -19.14 13.80
CA HIS A 161 -3.90 -19.23 14.82
C HIS A 161 -5.01 -20.23 14.48
N GLY A 162 -5.02 -20.81 13.29
CA GLY A 162 -6.18 -21.53 12.77
C GLY A 162 -7.28 -20.57 12.33
N HIS A 163 -8.43 -21.11 11.96
CA HIS A 163 -9.59 -20.29 11.56
C HIS A 163 -10.12 -19.48 12.75
N LEU A 164 -10.16 -18.16 12.59
CA LEU A 164 -10.68 -17.21 13.58
C LEU A 164 -11.99 -16.62 13.04
N PRO A 165 -13.16 -17.11 13.48
CA PRO A 165 -14.41 -16.52 13.07
C PRO A 165 -14.71 -15.24 13.85
N GLY A 166 -15.52 -14.37 13.25
CA GLY A 166 -16.04 -13.14 13.85
C GLY A 166 -14.98 -12.07 14.05
N LEU A 167 -14.05 -11.94 13.10
CA LEU A 167 -12.96 -10.95 13.19
C LEU A 167 -13.52 -9.52 13.23
N TRP A 168 -14.56 -9.27 12.43
CA TRP A 168 -15.21 -7.96 12.38
C TRP A 168 -15.95 -7.64 13.67
N GLU A 169 -16.75 -8.57 14.20
CA GLU A 169 -17.46 -8.40 15.47
C GLU A 169 -16.51 -8.21 16.65
N ALA A 170 -15.37 -8.92 16.63
CA ALA A 170 -14.31 -8.74 17.61
C ALA A 170 -13.74 -7.31 17.53
N ALA A 171 -13.45 -6.81 16.34
CA ALA A 171 -12.96 -5.45 16.14
C ALA A 171 -13.98 -4.38 16.60
N LEU A 172 -15.27 -4.54 16.27
CA LEU A 172 -16.34 -3.65 16.73
C LEU A 172 -16.47 -3.60 18.26
N ARG A 173 -16.08 -4.68 18.94
CA ARG A 173 -16.11 -4.81 20.40
C ARG A 173 -14.77 -4.48 21.06
N ASP A 174 -13.79 -3.98 20.29
CA ASP A 174 -12.42 -3.73 20.75
C ASP A 174 -11.81 -4.96 21.45
N LEU A 175 -12.08 -6.15 20.91
CA LEU A 175 -11.49 -7.40 21.38
C LEU A 175 -10.18 -7.67 20.66
N HIS A 176 -9.22 -8.21 21.40
CA HIS A 176 -7.88 -8.51 20.89
C HIS A 176 -7.57 -9.98 21.04
N LEU A 177 -6.77 -10.51 20.11
CA LEU A 177 -6.32 -11.88 20.17
C LEU A 177 -5.24 -12.02 21.24
N ARG A 178 -5.56 -12.68 22.36
CA ARG A 178 -4.52 -13.10 23.30
C ARG A 178 -3.97 -14.44 22.88
N GLN A 179 -2.66 -14.46 22.60
CA GLN A 179 -1.94 -15.71 22.61
C GLN A 179 -1.91 -16.15 24.08
N SER A 180 -2.65 -17.21 24.42
CA SER A 180 -2.47 -17.85 25.71
C SER A 180 -1.02 -18.28 25.76
N GLU A 181 -0.20 -17.54 26.52
CA GLU A 181 1.15 -17.98 26.84
C GLU A 181 0.96 -19.33 27.51
N ARG A 182 1.37 -20.39 26.80
CA ARG A 182 1.40 -21.72 27.37
C ARG A 182 2.46 -21.65 28.46
N ARG A 183 2.05 -21.35 29.70
CA ARG A 183 2.85 -21.68 30.87
C ARG A 183 3.04 -23.18 30.77
N VAL A 184 4.21 -23.58 30.29
CA VAL A 184 4.69 -24.93 30.51
C VAL A 184 4.88 -25.01 32.01
N GLU A 185 3.83 -25.38 32.72
CA GLU A 185 3.95 -25.85 34.08
C GLU A 185 4.82 -27.11 33.98
N THR A 186 6.12 -26.94 34.18
CA THR A 186 7.03 -28.04 34.46
C THR A 186 6.67 -28.59 35.82
N THR A 187 5.50 -29.23 35.94
CA THR A 187 5.29 -30.25 36.96
C THR A 187 6.22 -31.38 36.57
N GLY A 188 7.34 -31.47 37.29
CA GLY A 188 8.34 -32.51 37.10
C GLY A 188 7.71 -33.89 37.30
N THR A 189 7.32 -34.52 36.20
CA THR A 189 7.14 -35.96 36.12
C THR A 189 8.06 -36.46 35.00
N CYS A 190 9.17 -37.03 35.45
CA CYS A 190 10.06 -37.87 34.67
C CYS A 190 9.29 -39.11 34.18
N GLY A 191 8.60 -38.98 33.05
CA GLY A 191 7.88 -40.08 32.41
C GLY A 191 7.72 -39.79 30.92
N ALA A 192 8.43 -40.55 30.10
CA ALA A 192 8.53 -40.38 28.67
C ALA A 192 7.20 -40.66 27.97
N ASP A 193 6.43 -39.62 27.65
CA ASP A 193 5.44 -39.66 26.58
C ASP A 193 5.22 -38.24 26.01
N LYS A 194 5.46 -38.07 24.70
CA LYS A 194 5.23 -36.79 24.00
C LYS A 194 3.75 -36.67 23.65
N PRO A 195 2.97 -35.76 24.24
CA PRO A 195 1.59 -35.55 23.81
C PRO A 195 1.57 -34.90 22.42
N ARG A 196 1.11 -35.64 21.41
CA ARG A 196 0.67 -35.09 20.12
C ARG A 196 -0.76 -34.60 20.29
N GLY A 197 -0.91 -33.32 20.59
CA GLY A 197 -2.22 -32.70 20.75
C GLY A 197 -2.10 -31.30 21.32
N LEU A 198 -1.48 -30.39 20.57
CA LEU A 198 -1.50 -28.97 20.90
C LEU A 198 -2.81 -28.38 20.37
N SER A 199 -3.89 -28.47 21.14
CA SER A 199 -5.02 -27.56 20.92
C SER A 199 -4.60 -26.19 21.43
N ASN A 200 -4.45 -25.23 20.51
CA ASN A 200 -4.33 -23.83 20.87
C ASN A 200 -5.76 -23.32 21.08
N SER A 201 -6.17 -23.16 22.34
CA SER A 201 -7.40 -22.43 22.63
C SER A 201 -7.14 -20.95 22.38
N VAL A 202 -7.82 -20.39 21.40
CA VAL A 202 -7.77 -18.97 21.08
C VAL A 202 -9.05 -18.33 21.59
N ALA A 203 -8.92 -17.28 22.40
CA ALA A 203 -10.06 -16.56 22.96
C ALA A 203 -9.91 -15.05 22.71
N TRP A 204 -11.03 -14.42 22.39
CA TRP A 204 -11.14 -12.97 22.28
C TRP A 204 -11.31 -12.37 23.68
N GLU A 205 -10.47 -11.41 24.06
CA GLU A 205 -10.59 -10.69 25.33
C GLU A 205 -10.75 -9.18 25.12
N PRO A 206 -11.50 -8.47 25.99
CA PRO A 206 -11.60 -7.02 25.94
C PRO A 206 -10.22 -6.37 25.99
N GLY A 207 -9.98 -5.40 25.09
CA GLY A 207 -8.80 -4.56 25.14
C GLY A 207 -8.79 -3.75 26.44
N VAL A 208 -7.76 -3.95 27.27
CA VAL A 208 -7.43 -2.93 28.27
C VAL A 208 -6.81 -1.79 27.46
N CYS A 209 -7.59 -0.74 27.19
CA CYS A 209 -7.07 0.51 26.67
C CYS A 209 -6.02 1.02 27.67
N TYR A 210 -4.74 0.74 27.43
CA TYR A 210 -3.64 1.45 28.06
C TYR A 210 -3.66 2.86 27.48
N GLY A 211 -4.58 3.68 27.98
CA GLY A 211 -4.66 5.08 27.64
C GLY A 211 -3.28 5.69 27.86
N CYS A 212 -2.66 6.15 26.78
CA CYS A 212 -1.60 7.13 26.86
C CYS A 212 -2.10 8.23 27.81
N GLY A 213 -1.50 8.32 28.99
CA GLY A 213 -1.77 9.38 29.95
C GLY A 213 -1.29 10.71 29.38
N CYS A 214 -2.13 11.32 28.55
CA CYS A 214 -2.07 12.72 28.21
C CYS A 214 -3.07 13.44 29.14
N ARG A 215 -2.61 13.76 30.35
CA ARG A 215 -3.13 14.90 31.11
C ARG A 215 -2.26 16.11 30.83
#